data_AF-A0A1F3KY18-F1
#
_entry.id   AF-A0A1F3KY18-F1
#
_cell.length_a   1.000
_cell.length_b   1.000
_cell.length_c   1.000
_cell.angle_alpha   90.00
_cell.angle_beta   90.00
_cell.angle_gamma   90.00
#
_symmetry.space_group_name_H-M   'P 1'
#
loop_
_entity.id
_entity.type
_entity.pdbx_description
1 polymer ?
#
loop_
_entity_poly.entity_id
_entity_poly.type
_entity_poly.pdbx_seq_one_letter_code
_entity_poly.pdbx_strand_id
1 'polypeptide(L)'
;MKHGKMQRKRRIVSFEEIVLAIEDGLIIDIFDHPNQEKYSGQKIYAVNYNDYIYLIPFIETDNEIFLKTIIPSRKATKKYLKET
;
A
#
# COMPACT_ATOMS: atom_id res chain seq x y z
N MET A 1 -23.89 -5.84 24.59
CA MET A 1 -23.85 -6.48 23.26
C MET A 1 -22.53 -6.10 22.58
N LYS A 2 -21.60 -7.05 22.41
CA LYS A 2 -20.34 -6.80 21.71
C LYS A 2 -20.62 -6.82 20.20
N HIS A 3 -20.58 -5.66 19.54
CA HIS A 3 -20.73 -5.56 18.10
C HIS A 3 -19.53 -6.24 17.42
N GLY A 4 -19.69 -7.52 17.07
CA GLY A 4 -18.74 -8.25 16.25
C GLY A 4 -18.68 -7.60 14.87
N LYS A 5 -17.65 -6.78 14.62
CA LYS A 5 -17.37 -6.23 13.30
C LYS A 5 -17.01 -7.39 12.38
N MET A 6 -17.94 -7.78 11.53
CA MET A 6 -17.72 -8.75 10.47
C MET A 6 -16.70 -8.17 9.49
N GLN A 7 -15.43 -8.54 9.63
CA GLN A 7 -14.40 -8.15 8.68
C GLN A 7 -14.65 -8.95 7.40
N ARG A 8 -15.21 -8.30 6.37
CA ARG A 8 -15.30 -8.90 5.03
C ARG A 8 -13.91 -9.43 4.69
N LYS A 9 -13.77 -10.75 4.49
CA LYS A 9 -12.51 -11.35 4.04
C LYS A 9 -12.18 -10.72 2.69
N ARG A 10 -11.13 -9.90 2.64
CA ARG A 10 -10.62 -9.36 1.38
C ARG A 10 -9.85 -10.46 0.66
N ARG A 11 -10.01 -10.56 -0.66
CA ARG A 11 -9.18 -11.42 -1.49
C ARG A 11 -7.71 -11.03 -1.30
N ILE A 12 -6.83 -12.03 -1.27
CA ILE A 12 -5.38 -11.80 -1.27
C ILE A 12 -5.02 -11.20 -2.64
N VAL A 13 -4.33 -10.07 -2.63
CA VAL A 13 -3.88 -9.38 -3.85
C VAL A 13 -2.48 -9.88 -4.20
N SER A 14 -2.23 -10.18 -5.48
CA SER A 14 -0.90 -10.59 -5.95
C SER A 14 0.02 -9.39 -6.24
N PHE A 15 1.31 -9.65 -6.41
CA PHE A 15 2.23 -8.60 -6.86
C PHE A 15 1.95 -8.16 -8.30
N GLU A 16 1.51 -9.07 -9.19
CA GLU A 16 1.18 -8.71 -10.57
C GLU A 16 0.02 -7.71 -10.61
N GLU A 17 -1.02 -7.92 -9.81
CA GLU A 17 -2.13 -6.97 -9.68
C GLU A 17 -1.65 -5.59 -9.19
N ILE A 18 -0.71 -5.57 -8.24
CA ILE A 18 -0.14 -4.30 -7.74
C ILE A 18 0.76 -3.62 -8.76
N VAL A 19 1.56 -4.38 -9.53
CA VAL A 19 2.42 -3.82 -10.58
C VAL A 19 1.57 -3.20 -11.68
N LEU A 20 0.54 -3.90 -12.16
CA LEU A 20 -0.41 -3.35 -13.13
C LEU A 20 -1.08 -2.07 -12.60
N ALA A 21 -1.51 -2.07 -11.32
CA ALA A 21 -2.07 -0.86 -10.71
C ALA A 21 -1.06 0.31 -10.63
N ILE A 22 0.22 0.02 -10.40
CA ILE A 22 1.29 1.02 -10.41
C ILE A 22 1.48 1.58 -11.83
N GLU A 23 1.55 0.70 -12.84
CA GLU A 23 1.68 1.07 -14.26
C GLU A 23 0.49 1.89 -14.76
N ASP A 24 -0.71 1.57 -14.28
CA ASP A 24 -1.96 2.31 -14.52
C ASP A 24 -2.03 3.66 -13.76
N GLY A 25 -0.98 4.02 -13.02
CA GLY A 25 -0.88 5.31 -12.32
C GLY A 25 -1.72 5.40 -11.05
N LEU A 26 -2.09 4.26 -10.44
CA LEU A 26 -2.92 4.23 -9.22
C LEU A 26 -2.11 4.44 -7.92
N ILE A 27 -0.84 4.85 -8.01
CA ILE A 27 -0.09 5.37 -6.87
C ILE A 27 -0.67 6.72 -6.50
N ILE A 28 -1.13 6.85 -5.25
CA ILE A 28 -1.72 8.08 -4.73
C ILE A 28 -0.77 8.87 -3.83
N ASP A 29 0.29 8.22 -3.31
CA ASP A 29 1.31 8.87 -2.47
C ASP A 29 2.59 8.02 -2.44
N ILE A 30 3.73 8.68 -2.24
CA ILE A 30 5.05 8.08 -2.05
C ILE A 30 5.70 8.76 -0.87
N PHE A 31 6.09 7.97 0.13
CA PHE A 31 6.74 8.53 1.33
C PHE A 31 7.79 7.59 1.90
N ASP A 32 8.74 8.15 2.61
CA ASP A 32 9.79 7.39 3.30
C ASP A 32 9.20 6.51 4.40
N HIS A 33 9.78 5.33 4.59
CA HIS A 33 9.46 4.51 5.75
C HIS A 33 9.71 5.33 7.05
N PRO A 34 8.78 5.37 8.02
CA PRO A 34 8.87 6.28 9.17
C PRO A 34 10.05 5.99 10.10
N ASN A 35 10.63 4.79 10.02
CA ASN A 35 11.85 4.42 10.71
C ASN A 35 12.95 4.16 9.67
N GLN A 36 13.63 5.23 9.24
CA GLN A 36 14.75 5.15 8.30
C GLN A 36 16.02 4.58 8.93
N GLU A 37 16.22 4.74 10.25
CA GLU A 37 17.39 4.13 10.93
C GLU A 37 17.40 2.61 10.77
N LYS A 38 16.22 1.97 10.87
CA LYS A 38 16.07 0.53 10.70
C LYS A 38 15.85 0.10 9.24
N TYR A 39 15.19 0.93 8.43
CA TYR A 39 14.81 0.62 7.05
C TYR A 39 15.35 1.68 6.09
N SER A 40 16.68 1.86 6.10
CA SER A 40 17.36 2.89 5.33
C SER A 40 17.11 2.75 3.83
N GLY A 41 16.73 3.86 3.20
CA GLY A 41 16.45 3.93 1.76
C GLY A 41 15.11 3.28 1.36
N GLN A 42 14.35 2.74 2.32
CA GLN A 42 13.06 2.15 2.03
C GLN A 42 11.98 3.23 1.96
N LYS A 43 11.27 3.25 0.84
CA LYS A 43 10.08 4.08 0.61
C LYS A 43 8.82 3.21 0.62
N ILE A 44 7.67 3.85 0.57
CA ILE A 44 6.36 3.20 0.56
C ILE A 44 5.51 3.82 -0.53
N TYR A 45 5.01 2.99 -1.45
CA TYR A 45 3.91 3.36 -2.32
C TYR A 45 2.58 3.18 -1.57
N ALA A 46 1.72 4.19 -1.60
CA ALA A 46 0.31 4.02 -1.31
C ALA A 46 -0.42 3.85 -2.64
N VAL A 47 -0.96 2.65 -2.89
CA VAL A 47 -1.66 2.30 -4.15
C VAL A 47 -3.14 2.16 -3.87
N ASN A 48 -3.98 2.84 -4.64
CA ASN A 48 -5.42 2.67 -4.60
C ASN A 48 -5.86 1.56 -5.57
N TYR A 49 -6.20 0.39 -5.02
CA TYR A 49 -6.69 -0.73 -5.83
C TYR A 49 -8.02 -1.23 -5.26
N ASN A 50 -9.07 -1.23 -6.09
CA ASN A 50 -10.43 -1.61 -5.69
C ASN A 50 -10.94 -0.88 -4.42
N ASP A 51 -10.87 0.46 -4.45
CA ASP A 51 -11.29 1.37 -3.36
C ASP A 51 -10.66 1.02 -2.01
N TYR A 52 -9.39 0.61 -2.04
CA TYR A 52 -8.63 0.30 -0.86
C TYR A 52 -7.16 0.59 -1.04
N ILE A 53 -6.57 1.19 0.00
CA ILE A 53 -5.16 1.54 -0.05
C ILE A 53 -4.30 0.39 0.45
N TYR A 54 -3.39 -0.01 -0.42
CA TYR A 54 -2.32 -0.95 -0.14
C TYR A 54 -1.02 -0.18 0.01
N LEU A 55 -0.28 -0.46 1.09
CA LEU A 55 1.03 0.10 1.32
C LEU A 55 2.06 -0.92 0.84
N ILE A 56 2.89 -0.51 -0.11
CA ILE A 56 3.88 -1.36 -0.76
C ILE A 56 5.26 -0.80 -0.43
N PRO A 57 5.96 -1.32 0.59
CA PRO A 57 7.31 -0.90 0.86
C PRO A 57 8.23 -1.36 -0.26
N PHE A 58 9.14 -0.49 -0.68
CA PHE A 58 10.07 -0.77 -1.76
C PHE A 58 11.42 -0.11 -1.53
N ILE A 59 12.44 -0.65 -2.18
CA ILE A 59 13.75 -0.02 -2.32
C ILE A 59 13.95 0.26 -3.79
N GLU A 60 14.40 1.46 -4.10
CA GLU A 60 14.74 1.91 -5.45
C GLU A 60 16.26 1.96 -5.58
N THR A 61 16.76 1.38 -6.66
CA THR A 61 18.16 1.44 -7.07
C THR A 61 18.24 2.12 -8.43
N ASP A 62 19.44 2.37 -8.94
CA ASP A 62 19.64 3.01 -10.25
C ASP A 62 19.02 2.23 -11.41
N ASN A 63 18.81 0.92 -11.26
CA ASN A 63 18.36 0.04 -12.35
C ASN A 63 16.96 -0.58 -12.11
N GLU A 64 16.53 -0.71 -10.85
CA GLU A 64 15.31 -1.46 -10.53
C GLU A 64 14.63 -0.99 -9.24
N ILE A 65 13.33 -1.32 -9.13
CA ILE A 65 12.52 -1.17 -7.93
C ILE A 65 12.19 -2.55 -7.35
N PHE A 66 12.58 -2.79 -6.10
CA PHE A 66 12.29 -4.03 -5.40
C PHE A 66 11.12 -3.86 -4.41
N LEU A 67 9.97 -4.46 -4.72
CA LEU A 67 8.80 -4.47 -3.84
C LEU A 67 8.94 -5.53 -2.74
N LYS A 68 8.81 -5.13 -1.47
CA LYS A 68 9.01 -6.01 -0.31
C LYS A 68 7.75 -6.82 0.04
N THR A 69 6.60 -6.16 0.12
CA THR A 69 5.36 -6.77 0.61
C THR A 69 4.13 -5.94 0.23
N ILE A 70 2.94 -6.53 0.33
CA ILE A 70 1.65 -5.90 0.06
C ILE A 70 0.88 -5.81 1.38
N ILE A 71 0.75 -4.59 1.93
CA ILE A 71 0.11 -4.38 3.23
C ILE A 71 -1.26 -3.70 3.02
N PRO A 72 -2.38 -4.42 3.16
CA PRO A 72 -3.71 -3.79 3.13
C PRO A 72 -3.86 -2.86 4.34
N SER A 73 -4.07 -1.56 4.10
CA SER A 73 -4.08 -0.57 5.17
C SER A 73 -5.41 0.16 5.31
N ARG A 74 -6.25 -0.30 6.25
CA ARG A 74 -7.52 0.37 6.57
C ARG A 74 -7.31 1.82 7.01
N LYS A 75 -6.21 2.08 7.72
CA LYS A 75 -5.86 3.43 8.18
C LYS A 75 -5.56 4.33 6.98
N ALA A 76 -4.76 3.85 6.02
CA ALA A 76 -4.47 4.60 4.80
C ALA A 76 -5.73 4.78 3.94
N THR A 77 -6.57 3.75 3.79
CA THR A 77 -7.87 3.88 3.10
C THR A 77 -8.72 4.99 3.67
N LYS A 78 -8.84 5.07 5.00
CA LYS A 78 -9.57 6.18 5.63
C LYS A 78 -8.88 7.53 5.49
N LYS A 79 -7.55 7.57 5.35
CA LYS A 79 -6.78 8.81 5.20
C LYS A 79 -6.98 9.38 3.80
N TYR A 80 -6.88 8.53 2.78
CA TYR A 80 -6.81 8.95 1.39
C TYR A 80 -8.14 8.87 0.64
N LEU A 81 -9.01 7.93 1.00
CA LEU A 81 -10.31 7.71 0.32
C LEU A 81 -11.50 8.19 1.15
N LYS A 82 -11.27 8.93 2.25
CA LYS A 82 -12.40 9.60 2.91
C LYS A 82 -12.90 10.70 1.99
N GLU A 83 -14.11 10.51 1.50
CA GLU A 83 -14.93 11.55 0.91
C GLU A 83 -14.99 12.76 1.87
N THR A 84 -14.74 13.94 1.31
CA THR A 84 -15.23 15.24 1.82
C THR A 84 -16.71 15.21 2.14
#